data_AF-A0A507CMI2-F1
#
_entry.id   AF-A0A507CMI2-F1
#
_cell.length_a   1.000
_cell.length_b   1.000
_cell.length_c   1.000
_cell.angle_alpha   90.00
_cell.angle_beta   90.00
_cell.angle_gamma   90.00
#
_symmetry.space_group_name_H-M   'P 1'
#
loop_
_entity.id
_entity.type
_entity.pdbx_description
1 polymer ?
#
loop_
_entity_poly.entity_id
_entity_poly.type
_entity_poly.pdbx_seq_one_letter_code
_entity_poly.pdbx_strand_id
1 'polypeptide(L)'
;MVRPTRHRGQYVFNVLDKSLALRKMRLNADDLVVLAVVSGNDYASNISGKAFVTNVKIFQKIKEKGDFSKEEMLKKYLNLLNLSSPTL
;
A
#
# COMPACT_ATOMS: atom_id res chain seq x y z
N MET A 1 -33.81 1.20 -16.76
CA MET A 1 -32.81 1.91 -15.93
C MET A 1 -31.96 0.87 -15.21
N VAL A 2 -30.72 0.65 -15.64
CA VAL A 2 -29.81 -0.34 -15.04
C VAL A 2 -29.28 0.23 -13.72
N ARG A 3 -29.54 -0.42 -12.59
CA ARG A 3 -28.91 -0.04 -11.31
C ARG A 3 -27.44 -0.47 -11.38
N PRO A 4 -26.47 0.46 -11.26
CA PRO A 4 -25.08 0.05 -11.19
C PRO A 4 -24.87 -0.61 -9.84
N THR A 5 -24.51 -1.89 -9.86
CA THR A 5 -24.03 -2.63 -8.70
C THR A 5 -22.71 -1.99 -8.26
N ARG A 6 -22.79 -0.99 -7.38
CA ARG A 6 -21.61 -0.28 -6.88
C ARG A 6 -20.92 -1.17 -5.86
N HIS A 7 -19.87 -1.87 -6.27
CA HIS A 7 -18.91 -2.42 -5.33
C HIS A 7 -18.39 -1.25 -4.49
N ARG A 8 -18.52 -1.31 -3.15
CA ARG A 8 -18.22 -0.19 -2.22
C ARG A 8 -16.89 0.50 -2.51
N GLY A 9 -15.86 -0.25 -2.91
CA GLY A 9 -14.56 0.30 -3.30
C GLY A 9 -14.61 1.27 -4.48
N GLN A 10 -15.45 1.02 -5.49
CA GLN A 10 -15.57 1.86 -6.70
C GLN A 10 -16.10 3.26 -6.36
N TYR A 11 -16.98 3.38 -5.37
CA TYR A 11 -17.60 4.65 -5.00
C TYR A 11 -16.60 5.62 -4.35
N VAL A 12 -15.83 5.14 -3.37
CA VAL A 12 -14.78 5.94 -2.71
C VAL A 12 -13.74 6.42 -3.72
N PHE A 13 -13.37 5.54 -4.67
CA PHE A 13 -12.41 5.84 -5.72
C PHE A 13 -12.94 6.79 -6.81
N ASN A 14 -14.24 6.76 -7.12
CA ASN A 14 -14.86 7.72 -8.03
C ASN A 14 -15.00 9.11 -7.39
N VAL A 15 -15.23 9.19 -6.08
CA VAL A 15 -15.28 10.47 -5.34
C VAL A 15 -13.89 11.09 -5.18
N LEU A 16 -12.85 10.27 -4.99
CA LEU A 16 -11.47 10.72 -4.77
C LEU A 16 -10.63 10.90 -6.05
N ASP A 17 -11.15 10.53 -7.22
CA ASP A 17 -10.38 10.31 -8.45
C ASP A 17 -9.16 9.40 -8.19
N LYS A 18 -9.42 8.09 -8.19
CA LYS A 18 -8.41 7.03 -7.99
C LYS A 18 -7.15 7.24 -8.81
N SER A 19 -7.31 7.61 -10.07
CA SER A 19 -6.20 7.80 -11.00
C SER A 19 -5.34 8.98 -10.60
N LEU A 20 -5.96 10.09 -10.17
CA LEU A 20 -5.26 11.25 -9.65
C LEU A 20 -4.51 10.93 -8.35
N ALA A 21 -5.15 10.22 -7.41
CA ALA A 21 -4.52 9.83 -6.16
C ALA A 21 -3.29 8.92 -6.38
N LEU A 22 -3.45 7.89 -7.21
CA LEU A 22 -2.36 6.99 -7.59
C LEU A 22 -1.23 7.74 -8.30
N ARG A 23 -1.56 8.64 -9.25
CA ARG A 23 -0.57 9.47 -9.95
C ARG A 23 0.21 10.37 -8.99
N LYS A 24 -0.47 11.05 -8.06
CA LYS A 24 0.19 11.90 -7.05
C LYS A 24 1.15 11.11 -6.16
N MET A 25 0.81 9.85 -5.87
CA MET A 25 1.65 8.95 -5.08
C MET A 25 2.66 8.16 -5.93
N ARG A 26 2.65 8.31 -7.26
CA ARG A 26 3.47 7.50 -8.19
C ARG A 26 3.31 5.99 -7.98
N LEU A 27 2.08 5.56 -7.77
CA LEU A 27 1.71 4.16 -7.54
C LEU A 27 0.83 3.63 -8.66
N ASN A 28 0.92 2.33 -8.89
CA ASN A 28 -0.01 1.58 -9.71
C ASN A 28 -1.11 0.94 -8.85
N ALA A 29 -2.21 0.51 -9.46
CA ALA A 29 -3.30 -0.14 -8.72
C ALA A 29 -2.84 -1.42 -7.98
N ASP A 30 -1.91 -2.18 -8.58
CA ASP A 30 -1.32 -3.36 -7.96
C ASP A 30 -0.47 -3.07 -6.72
N ASP A 31 0.16 -1.89 -6.67
CA ASP A 31 1.00 -1.47 -5.54
C ASP A 31 0.16 -1.30 -4.26
N LEU A 32 -1.14 -0.98 -4.41
CA LEU A 32 -2.06 -0.83 -3.28
C LEU A 32 -2.23 -2.11 -2.47
N VAL A 33 -2.05 -3.28 -3.08
CA VAL A 33 -2.23 -4.58 -2.39
C VAL A 33 -1.22 -4.71 -1.26
N VAL A 34 0.06 -4.46 -1.58
CA VAL A 34 1.14 -4.50 -0.59
C VAL A 34 0.95 -3.40 0.46
N LEU A 35 0.57 -2.20 0.02
CA LEU A 35 0.35 -1.06 0.91
C LEU A 35 -0.83 -1.27 1.87
N ALA A 36 -1.90 -1.92 1.43
CA ALA A 36 -3.06 -2.26 2.27
C ALA A 36 -2.72 -3.32 3.33
N VAL A 37 -1.80 -4.24 3.02
CA VAL A 37 -1.31 -5.20 4.02
C VAL A 37 -0.47 -4.48 5.08
N VAL A 38 0.52 -3.68 4.68
CA VAL A 38 1.44 -3.05 5.66
C VAL A 38 0.80 -1.89 6.43
N SER A 39 -0.21 -1.24 5.87
CA SER A 39 -0.94 -0.14 6.51
C SER A 39 -2.14 -0.60 7.34
N GLY A 40 -2.40 -1.91 7.37
CA GLY A 40 -3.52 -2.51 8.07
C GLY A 40 -4.80 -2.56 7.24
N ASN A 41 -5.52 -3.67 7.37
CA ASN A 41 -6.82 -3.93 6.77
C ASN A 41 -7.63 -4.87 7.69
N ASP A 42 -8.85 -5.22 7.28
CA ASP A 42 -9.77 -6.04 8.08
C ASP A 42 -9.22 -7.43 8.45
N TYR A 43 -8.22 -7.93 7.72
CA TYR A 43 -7.61 -9.24 7.92
C TYR A 43 -6.23 -9.19 8.61
N ALA A 44 -5.58 -8.03 8.61
CA ALA A 44 -4.22 -7.88 9.14
C ALA A 44 -4.02 -6.52 9.78
N SER A 45 -3.50 -6.51 11.00
CA SER A 45 -3.09 -5.27 11.68
C SER A 45 -2.01 -4.53 10.90
N ASN A 46 -1.97 -3.22 11.07
CA ASN A 46 -0.92 -2.40 10.51
C ASN A 46 0.43 -2.64 11.22
N ILE A 47 1.51 -2.23 10.57
CA ILE A 47 2.80 -2.11 11.23
C ILE A 47 2.79 -0.89 12.14
N SER A 48 3.06 -1.11 13.42
CA SER A 48 3.08 -0.05 14.43
C SER A 48 4.09 1.06 14.11
N GLY A 49 3.74 2.30 14.45
CA GLY A 49 4.61 3.46 14.28
C GLY A 49 4.82 3.94 12.84
N LYS A 50 4.11 3.39 11.85
CA LYS A 50 4.21 3.81 10.45
C LYS A 50 2.86 4.28 9.90
N ALA A 51 2.81 5.56 9.54
CA ALA A 51 1.67 6.13 8.81
C ALA A 51 1.70 5.75 7.32
N PHE A 52 0.56 5.84 6.65
CA PHE A 52 0.40 5.48 5.23
C PHE A 52 1.44 6.16 4.31
N VAL A 53 1.67 7.48 4.46
CA VAL A 53 2.65 8.22 3.63
C VAL A 53 4.07 7.69 3.83
N THR A 54 4.43 7.31 5.07
CA THR A 54 5.71 6.66 5.36
C THR A 54 5.79 5.32 4.66
N ASN A 55 4.70 4.55 4.64
CA ASN A 55 4.67 3.26 3.96
C ASN A 55 4.85 3.38 2.45
N VAL A 56 4.22 4.39 1.83
CA VAL A 56 4.42 4.71 0.40
C VAL A 56 5.88 5.02 0.10
N LYS A 57 6.55 5.83 0.94
CA LYS A 57 7.97 6.17 0.75
C LYS A 57 8.88 4.95 0.87
N ILE A 58 8.62 4.06 1.84
CA ILE A 58 9.40 2.82 1.99
C ILE A 58 9.19 1.92 0.78
N PHE A 59 7.93 1.75 0.34
CA PHE A 59 7.58 0.96 -0.83
C PHE A 59 8.31 1.45 -2.09
N GLN A 60 8.31 2.77 -2.33
CA GLN A 60 9.03 3.38 -3.45
C GLN A 60 10.54 3.09 -3.39
N LYS A 61 11.18 3.24 -2.22
CA LYS A 61 12.61 2.91 -2.03
C LYS A 61 12.95 1.45 -2.29
N ILE A 62 12.02 0.53 -2.04
CA ILE A 62 12.23 -0.89 -2.38
C ILE A 62 12.15 -1.05 -3.90
N LYS A 63 11.13 -0.47 -4.54
CA LYS A 63 10.90 -0.55 -5.99
C LYS A 63 12.02 0.09 -6.82
N GLU A 64 12.70 1.11 -6.29
CA GLU A 64 13.91 1.67 -6.90
C GLU A 64 15.05 0.64 -7.08
N LYS A 65 15.04 -0.46 -6.31
CA LYS A 65 16.06 -1.52 -6.39
C LYS A 65 15.75 -2.60 -7.41
N GLY A 66 14.61 -2.50 -8.11
CA GLY A 66 14.18 -3.45 -9.13
C GLY A 66 12.71 -3.83 -9.00
N ASP A 67 12.23 -4.58 -9.98
CA ASP A 67 10.90 -5.18 -9.97
C ASP A 67 10.89 -6.44 -9.11
N PHE A 68 9.91 -6.55 -8.23
CA PHE A 68 9.76 -7.66 -7.29
C PHE A 68 8.34 -8.18 -7.34
N SER A 69 8.17 -9.48 -7.09
CA SER A 69 6.85 -10.04 -6.82
C SER A 69 6.23 -9.43 -5.55
N LYS A 70 4.90 -9.51 -5.41
CA LYS A 70 4.19 -8.99 -4.22
C LYS A 70 4.70 -9.61 -2.92
N GLU A 71 5.05 -10.90 -2.95
CA GLU A 71 5.60 -11.63 -1.81
C GLU A 71 7.03 -11.17 -1.47
N GLU A 72 7.90 -11.01 -2.47
CA GLU A 72 9.26 -10.49 -2.27
C GLU A 72 9.25 -9.04 -1.77
N MET A 73 8.34 -8.21 -2.28
CA MET A 73 8.12 -6.86 -1.78
C MET A 73 7.80 -6.87 -0.29
N LEU A 74 6.83 -7.71 0.13
CA LEU A 74 6.46 -7.85 1.54
C LEU A 74 7.63 -8.35 2.40
N LYS A 75 8.38 -9.37 1.94
CA LYS A 75 9.57 -9.87 2.65
C LYS A 75 10.62 -8.77 2.84
N LYS A 76 10.94 -8.01 1.78
CA LYS A 76 11.88 -6.87 1.88
C LYS A 76 11.36 -5.79 2.82
N TYR A 77 10.06 -5.52 2.78
CA TYR A 77 9.41 -4.56 3.65
C TYR A 77 9.53 -4.96 5.13
N LEU A 78 9.22 -6.21 5.46
CA LEU A 78 9.34 -6.76 6.82
C LEU A 78 10.80 -6.78 7.30
N ASN A 79 11.75 -7.13 6.43
CA ASN A 79 13.17 -7.09 6.75
C ASN A 79 13.65 -5.68 7.10
N LEU A 80 13.20 -4.66 6.35
CA LEU A 80 13.52 -3.26 6.67
C LEU A 80 12.95 -2.81 8.02
N LEU A 81 11.80 -3.35 8.42
CA LEU A 81 11.18 -3.04 9.70
C LEU A 81 11.88 -3.71 10.86
N ASN A 82 12.23 -4.99 10.71
CA ASN A 82 12.95 -5.76 11.73
C ASN A 82 14.37 -5.21 11.98
N LEU A 83 14.99 -4.58 10.99
CA LEU A 83 16.25 -3.84 11.13
C LEU A 83 16.08 -2.47 11.82
N SER A 84 14.86 -1.97 11.93
CA SER A 84 14.55 -0.64 12.49
C SER A 84 13.94 -0.68 13.89
N SER A 85 13.79 -1.87 14.49
CA SER A 85 13.52 -2.01 15.92
C SER A 85 14.76 -1.52 16.68
N PRO A 86 14.69 -0.42 17.46
CA PRO A 86 15.74 -0.19 18.43
C PRO A 86 15.63 -1.34 19.42
N THR A 87 16.70 -2.13 19.52
CA THR A 87 16.98 -2.95 20.70
C THR A 87 16.74 -2.08 21.94
N LEU A 88 15.69 -2.40 22.69
CA LEU A 88 15.56 -2.00 24.09
C LEU A 88 16.63 -2.73 24.90
#